data_AF-B4L1F6-F1
#
_entry.id   AF-B4L1F6-F1
#
_cell.length_a   1.000
_cell.length_b   1.000
_cell.length_c   1.000
_cell.angle_alpha   90.00
_cell.angle_beta   90.00
_cell.angle_gamma   90.00
#
_symmetry.space_group_name_H-M   'P 1'
#
loop_
_entity.id
_entity.type
_entity.pdbx_description
1 polymer ?
#
loop_
_entity_poly.entity_id
_entity_poly.type
_entity_poly.pdbx_seq_one_letter_code
_entity_poly.pdbx_strand_id
1 'polypeptide(L)'
;MYTILVGLATLLPAVLGHGRLMDPPARNAMWRFGYPNPVNYNDNELFCGGYAVQWEQNSGRCGVCGDAYHVKSPRPHEAGGEYAKGIISRYYTAGQEIDVEVELTANHYGRFEMYLCPNNNPRQEATQECFDRYPLFISGSREHRFLIPRDTKKKDIFRYRVRLPPYVTCTQCVLQWTYYTANMWGTCSNGTEAVGCGKAETFRNCADIAIISNTGGGVPPIFVNNRSPYLLYYRDYRAPDDNNVFPLIVRDQKCIGAPAFRMLPGIDNWCEINCLRYPPNCPETACHCPQECVAIGELEGREGADTYCMDECLNYKSECPRDRCRCF
;
A
#
# COMPACT_ATOMS: atom_id res chain seq x y z
N MET A 1 -48.89 -28.41 5.16
CA MET A 1 -47.43 -28.47 4.86
C MET A 1 -46.89 -27.07 4.98
N TYR A 2 -46.09 -26.78 6.01
CA TYR A 2 -45.38 -25.51 6.13
C TYR A 2 -44.16 -25.56 5.22
N THR A 3 -44.15 -24.75 4.16
CA THR A 3 -43.01 -24.59 3.28
C THR A 3 -41.96 -23.75 4.02
N ILE A 4 -40.93 -24.40 4.56
CA ILE A 4 -39.77 -23.71 5.13
C ILE A 4 -38.96 -23.16 3.94
N LEU A 5 -39.01 -21.83 3.75
CA LEU A 5 -38.10 -21.12 2.87
C LEU A 5 -36.73 -21.10 3.56
N VAL A 6 -35.85 -22.04 3.19
CA VAL A 6 -34.43 -21.96 3.52
C VAL A 6 -33.83 -20.91 2.58
N GLY A 7 -33.72 -19.67 3.06
CA GLY A 7 -32.94 -18.65 2.38
C GLY A 7 -31.48 -19.08 2.35
N LEU A 8 -30.94 -19.34 1.17
CA LEU A 8 -29.50 -19.49 0.96
C LEU A 8 -28.88 -18.11 1.27
N ALA A 9 -28.35 -17.93 2.48
CA ALA A 9 -27.50 -16.80 2.78
C ALA A 9 -26.20 -16.99 1.99
N THR A 10 -26.11 -16.36 0.82
CA THR A 10 -24.83 -16.22 0.11
C THR A 10 -23.94 -15.34 0.98
N LEU A 11 -23.05 -15.98 1.75
CA LEU A 11 -21.88 -15.32 2.33
C LEU A 11 -21.05 -14.80 1.16
N LEU A 12 -21.27 -13.54 0.78
CA LEU A 12 -20.31 -12.83 -0.05
C LEU A 12 -19.03 -12.74 0.79
N PRO A 13 -17.90 -13.33 0.35
CA PRO A 13 -16.65 -13.19 1.07
C PRO A 13 -16.34 -11.69 1.19
N ALA A 14 -15.96 -11.26 2.39
CA ALA A 14 -15.48 -9.90 2.60
C ALA A 14 -14.19 -9.75 1.79
N VAL A 15 -14.25 -8.96 0.72
CA VAL A 15 -13.12 -8.69 -0.16
C VAL A 15 -12.25 -7.63 0.54
N LEU A 16 -10.98 -7.98 0.79
CA LEU A 16 -10.07 -7.15 1.60
C LEU A 16 -9.30 -6.21 0.69
N GLY A 17 -9.16 -4.94 1.11
CA GLY A 17 -8.35 -3.98 0.37
C GLY A 17 -6.90 -4.37 0.44
N HIS A 18 -6.12 -3.93 -0.53
CA HIS A 18 -4.68 -4.09 -0.46
C HIS A 18 -4.01 -2.88 -1.08
N GLY A 19 -3.18 -2.19 -0.29
CA GLY A 19 -2.57 -0.95 -0.72
C GLY A 19 -1.37 -0.53 0.11
N ARG A 20 -0.45 0.19 -0.54
CA ARG A 20 0.76 0.72 0.09
C ARG A 20 1.16 2.09 -0.46
N LEU A 21 1.78 2.88 0.40
CA LEU A 21 2.43 4.14 0.03
C LEU A 21 3.84 3.84 -0.52
N MET A 22 4.05 4.17 -1.79
CA MET A 22 5.26 3.90 -2.55
C MET A 22 6.16 5.13 -2.72
N ASP A 23 5.61 6.35 -2.72
CA ASP A 23 6.39 7.59 -2.67
C ASP A 23 5.72 8.63 -1.77
N PRO A 24 6.39 9.14 -0.72
CA PRO A 24 7.64 8.63 -0.15
C PRO A 24 7.50 7.16 0.30
N PRO A 25 8.48 6.27 0.08
CA PRO A 25 8.38 4.87 0.48
C PRO A 25 8.12 4.75 1.98
N ALA A 26 7.03 4.06 2.33
CA ALA A 26 6.69 3.80 3.72
C ALA A 26 7.47 2.62 4.32
N ARG A 27 7.59 2.59 5.65
CA ARG A 27 8.38 1.61 6.44
C ARG A 27 8.19 0.16 5.98
N ASN A 28 6.95 -0.21 5.65
CA ASN A 28 6.53 -1.52 5.12
C ASN A 28 7.06 -1.81 3.70
N ALA A 29 7.16 -0.80 2.84
CA ALA A 29 7.52 -0.92 1.43
C ALA A 29 8.98 -0.54 1.12
N MET A 30 9.72 0.05 2.08
CA MET A 30 11.10 0.51 1.89
C MET A 30 12.04 -0.55 1.30
N TRP A 31 11.87 -1.82 1.67
CA TRP A 31 12.69 -2.92 1.15
C TRP A 31 12.57 -3.09 -0.39
N ARG A 32 11.44 -2.71 -1.00
CA ARG A 32 11.22 -2.73 -2.46
C ARG A 32 12.08 -1.74 -3.23
N PHE A 33 12.64 -0.76 -2.52
CA PHE A 33 13.52 0.28 -3.03
C PHE A 33 14.98 0.05 -2.58
N GLY A 34 15.27 -1.13 -2.02
CA GLY A 34 16.61 -1.56 -1.60
C GLY A 34 17.05 -1.14 -0.20
N TYR A 35 16.25 -0.32 0.50
CA TYR A 35 16.59 0.09 1.87
C TYR A 35 16.76 -1.14 2.79
N PRO A 36 17.64 -1.06 3.81
CA PRO A 36 17.96 -2.18 4.69
C PRO A 36 16.88 -2.45 5.75
N ASN A 37 15.61 -2.26 5.40
CA ASN A 37 14.48 -2.68 6.19
C ASN A 37 14.28 -4.19 6.04
N PRO A 38 13.82 -4.91 7.08
CA PRO A 38 13.36 -6.29 6.93
C PRO A 38 12.32 -6.39 5.82
N VAL A 39 12.35 -7.49 5.07
CA VAL A 39 11.41 -7.74 3.98
C VAL A 39 10.02 -8.00 4.56
N ASN A 40 9.04 -7.22 4.13
CA ASN A 40 7.62 -7.46 4.41
C ASN A 40 6.92 -7.78 3.08
N TYR A 41 6.64 -9.06 2.83
CA TYR A 41 5.93 -9.45 1.61
C TYR A 41 4.46 -9.02 1.63
N ASN A 42 3.87 -8.81 2.81
CA ASN A 42 2.49 -8.33 3.01
C ASN A 42 2.48 -6.82 3.26
N ASP A 43 3.38 -6.08 2.62
CA ASP A 43 3.50 -4.65 2.82
C ASP A 43 2.29 -3.85 2.30
N ASN A 44 1.41 -4.47 1.53
CA ASN A 44 0.12 -3.95 1.12
C ASN A 44 -1.03 -4.22 2.13
N GLU A 45 -0.77 -4.89 3.27
CA GLU A 45 -1.79 -5.36 4.23
C GLU A 45 -1.73 -4.63 5.59
N LEU A 46 -1.33 -3.36 5.63
CA LEU A 46 -1.40 -2.58 6.88
C LEU A 46 -2.81 -2.03 7.17
N PHE A 47 -3.76 -2.95 7.19
CA PHE A 47 -5.21 -2.78 7.36
C PHE A 47 -5.72 -2.81 8.82
N CYS A 48 -4.92 -2.36 9.79
CA CYS A 48 -5.30 -2.35 11.21
C CYS A 48 -5.63 -3.74 11.80
N GLY A 49 -5.10 -4.81 11.18
CA GLY A 49 -5.40 -6.21 11.50
C GLY A 49 -6.62 -6.80 10.78
N GLY A 50 -7.22 -6.06 9.86
CA GLY A 50 -8.43 -6.43 9.13
C GLY A 50 -9.70 -5.88 9.79
N TYR A 51 -10.79 -5.80 9.01
CA TYR A 51 -12.05 -5.17 9.41
C TYR A 51 -12.57 -5.63 10.79
N ALA A 52 -12.72 -6.95 11.01
CA ALA A 52 -13.28 -7.49 12.25
C ALA A 52 -12.38 -7.21 13.46
N VAL A 53 -11.05 -7.31 13.28
CA VAL A 53 -10.08 -6.99 14.34
C VAL A 53 -10.15 -5.52 14.71
N GLN A 54 -10.21 -4.62 13.72
CA GLN A 54 -10.32 -3.18 13.97
C GLN A 54 -11.64 -2.86 14.69
N TRP A 55 -12.77 -3.23 14.13
CA TRP A 55 -14.07 -2.70 14.54
C TRP A 55 -14.74 -3.46 15.68
N GLU A 56 -14.60 -4.78 15.73
CA GLU A 56 -15.25 -5.62 16.72
C GLU A 56 -14.34 -5.87 17.93
N GLN A 57 -13.08 -6.26 17.69
CA GLN A 57 -12.14 -6.53 18.78
C GLN A 57 -11.51 -5.26 19.36
N ASN A 58 -11.03 -4.35 18.50
CA ASN A 58 -10.30 -3.15 18.94
C ASN A 58 -11.18 -1.90 19.09
N SER A 59 -12.50 -2.04 18.90
CA SER A 59 -13.49 -0.96 19.01
C SER A 59 -13.20 0.24 18.09
N GLY A 60 -12.81 -0.04 16.86
CA GLY A 60 -12.47 0.94 15.82
C GLY A 60 -11.03 1.45 15.86
N ARG A 61 -10.24 1.07 16.88
CA ARG A 61 -8.86 1.53 17.05
C ARG A 61 -7.90 0.81 16.10
N CYS A 62 -6.92 1.58 15.63
CA CYS A 62 -5.83 1.13 14.76
C CYS A 62 -4.49 1.62 15.32
N GLY A 63 -3.41 0.89 15.08
CA GLY A 63 -2.06 1.39 15.31
C GLY A 63 -1.79 2.66 14.50
N VAL A 64 -0.82 3.46 14.93
CA VAL A 64 -0.50 4.73 14.26
C VAL A 64 -0.04 4.47 12.82
N CYS A 65 0.70 3.39 12.62
CA CYS A 65 1.24 3.00 11.32
C CYS A 65 0.60 1.74 10.74
N GLY A 66 -0.68 1.48 11.05
CA GLY A 66 -1.50 0.45 10.39
C GLY A 66 -1.42 -0.96 10.96
N ASP A 67 -0.59 -1.17 11.98
CA ASP A 67 -0.61 -2.40 12.77
C ASP A 67 -1.94 -2.57 13.54
N ALA A 68 -2.31 -3.82 13.85
CA ALA A 68 -3.47 -4.10 14.69
C ALA A 68 -3.29 -3.49 16.09
N TYR A 69 -4.32 -2.80 16.59
CA TYR A 69 -4.19 -2.01 17.82
C TYR A 69 -3.84 -2.85 19.07
N HIS A 70 -4.32 -4.09 19.18
CA HIS A 70 -4.00 -4.96 20.31
C HIS A 70 -2.57 -5.52 20.30
N VAL A 71 -1.83 -5.39 19.19
CA VAL A 71 -0.41 -5.80 19.13
C VAL A 71 0.38 -4.96 20.14
N LYS A 72 1.20 -5.64 20.94
CA LYS A 72 1.98 -5.02 22.02
C LYS A 72 2.98 -4.01 21.43
N SER A 73 3.05 -2.82 22.04
CA SER A 73 4.05 -1.83 21.69
C SER A 73 5.49 -2.26 22.07
N PRO A 74 6.51 -1.87 21.28
CA PRO A 74 6.38 -1.17 20.00
C PRO A 74 5.80 -2.09 18.92
N ARG A 75 4.77 -1.63 18.21
CA ARG A 75 4.20 -2.39 17.10
C ARG A 75 5.20 -2.43 15.95
N PRO A 76 5.16 -3.42 15.05
CA PRO A 76 6.19 -3.61 14.03
C PRO A 76 6.51 -2.37 13.20
N HIS A 77 5.52 -1.53 12.87
CA HIS A 77 5.70 -0.34 12.04
C HIS A 77 5.76 0.96 12.84
N GLU A 78 5.74 0.92 14.17
CA GLU A 78 5.91 2.06 15.08
C GLU A 78 7.35 2.13 15.61
N ALA A 79 7.78 3.28 16.13
CA ALA A 79 9.14 3.57 16.58
C ALA A 79 9.67 2.51 17.56
N GLY A 80 10.86 1.99 17.26
CA GLY A 80 11.45 0.85 17.98
C GLY A 80 10.97 -0.53 17.51
N GLY A 81 9.98 -0.58 16.62
CA GLY A 81 9.50 -1.79 15.97
C GLY A 81 10.44 -2.33 14.90
N GLU A 82 10.03 -3.45 14.30
CA GLU A 82 10.82 -4.17 13.30
C GLU A 82 11.12 -3.32 12.06
N TYR A 83 10.14 -2.59 11.55
CA TYR A 83 10.24 -1.83 10.29
C TYR A 83 10.53 -0.33 10.51
N ALA A 84 10.33 0.19 11.71
CA ALA A 84 10.59 1.60 12.03
C ALA A 84 12.07 1.82 12.39
N LYS A 85 12.95 1.76 11.38
CA LYS A 85 14.41 1.91 11.55
C LYS A 85 14.89 3.36 11.65
N GLY A 86 14.00 4.35 11.48
CA GLY A 86 14.36 5.78 11.47
C GLY A 86 15.16 6.21 10.23
N ILE A 87 15.09 5.42 9.16
CA ILE A 87 15.79 5.70 7.90
C ILE A 87 14.96 6.71 7.10
N ILE A 88 15.56 7.85 6.76
CA ILE A 88 14.90 8.87 5.97
C ILE A 88 14.75 8.40 4.51
N SER A 89 13.51 8.23 4.06
CA SER A 89 13.20 7.78 2.70
C SER A 89 13.24 8.92 1.68
N ARG A 90 12.92 10.16 2.10
CA ARG A 90 12.96 11.36 1.25
C ARG A 90 13.36 12.61 2.01
N TYR A 91 13.99 13.54 1.29
CA TYR A 91 14.34 14.87 1.76
C TYR A 91 13.54 15.92 0.98
N TYR A 92 12.96 16.88 1.69
CA TYR A 92 12.13 17.93 1.13
C TYR A 92 12.45 19.29 1.75
N THR A 93 11.98 20.35 1.13
CA THR A 93 12.02 21.71 1.71
C THR A 93 10.67 22.10 2.29
N ALA A 94 10.65 22.93 3.33
CA ALA A 94 9.42 23.47 3.90
C ALA A 94 8.54 24.12 2.82
N GLY A 95 7.23 23.82 2.81
CA GLY A 95 6.29 24.34 1.81
C GLY A 95 6.29 23.66 0.44
N GLN A 96 7.17 22.68 0.21
CA GLN A 96 7.30 22.01 -1.09
C GLN A 96 6.01 21.26 -1.47
N GLU A 97 5.64 21.33 -2.75
CA GLU A 97 4.71 20.37 -3.36
C GLU A 97 5.47 19.09 -3.68
N ILE A 98 5.05 17.97 -3.10
CA ILE A 98 5.71 16.68 -3.25
C ILE A 98 4.83 15.74 -4.07
N ASP A 99 5.47 14.89 -4.87
CA ASP A 99 4.81 13.77 -5.54
C ASP A 99 4.49 12.68 -4.53
N VAL A 100 3.31 12.10 -4.70
CA VAL A 100 2.82 10.96 -3.93
C VAL A 100 2.48 9.85 -4.90
N GLU A 101 2.96 8.65 -4.60
CA GLU A 101 2.59 7.43 -5.30
C GLU A 101 1.98 6.43 -4.33
N VAL A 102 0.74 6.04 -4.58
CA VAL A 102 0.03 4.99 -3.86
C VAL A 102 -0.24 3.85 -4.83
N GLU A 103 0.12 2.63 -4.44
CA GLU A 103 -0.17 1.43 -5.21
C GLU A 103 -1.27 0.63 -4.50
N LEU A 104 -2.42 0.48 -5.15
CA LEU A 104 -3.47 -0.43 -4.71
C LEU A 104 -3.35 -1.72 -5.51
N THR A 105 -3.04 -2.81 -4.81
CA THR A 105 -3.01 -4.17 -5.37
C THR A 105 -4.40 -4.79 -5.43
N ALA A 106 -5.31 -4.32 -4.57
CA ALA A 106 -6.75 -4.53 -4.64
C ALA A 106 -7.48 -3.21 -4.27
N ASN A 107 -8.08 -2.58 -5.27
CA ASN A 107 -8.74 -1.28 -5.18
C ASN A 107 -10.22 -1.42 -4.80
N HIS A 108 -10.55 -0.94 -3.60
CA HIS A 108 -11.93 -0.90 -3.07
C HIS A 108 -12.55 0.48 -3.05
N TYR A 109 -12.06 1.38 -3.91
CA TYR A 109 -12.48 2.77 -4.01
C TYR A 109 -12.42 3.49 -2.65
N GLY A 110 -13.05 4.66 -2.54
CA GLY A 110 -13.03 5.45 -1.31
C GLY A 110 -12.04 6.59 -1.43
N ARG A 111 -11.18 6.78 -0.43
CA ARG A 111 -10.31 7.96 -0.39
C ARG A 111 -8.99 7.76 0.34
N PHE A 112 -8.00 8.55 -0.07
CA PHE A 112 -6.75 8.71 0.65
C PHE A 112 -6.73 10.02 1.42
N GLU A 113 -6.12 9.99 2.60
CA GLU A 113 -5.81 11.15 3.41
C GLU A 113 -4.35 11.06 3.83
N MET A 114 -3.67 12.21 3.89
CA MET A 114 -2.27 12.26 4.27
C MET A 114 -2.05 13.32 5.34
N TYR A 115 -1.23 12.96 6.32
CA TYR A 115 -0.93 13.79 7.47
C TYR A 115 0.57 13.79 7.74
N LEU A 116 1.05 14.82 8.40
CA LEU A 116 2.44 14.96 8.82
C LEU A 116 2.52 15.06 10.34
N CYS A 117 3.49 14.40 10.95
CA CYS A 117 3.90 14.71 12.31
C CYS A 117 5.36 15.19 12.30
N PRO A 118 5.63 16.42 12.75
CA PRO A 118 6.99 16.93 12.95
C PRO A 118 7.69 16.24 14.13
N ASN A 119 8.04 14.97 13.95
CA ASN A 119 8.85 14.21 14.89
C ASN A 119 10.33 14.53 14.66
N ASN A 120 11.16 14.41 15.69
CA ASN A 120 12.60 14.64 15.59
C ASN A 120 13.41 13.55 16.32
N ASN A 121 12.74 12.50 16.79
CA ASN A 121 13.36 11.41 17.50
C ASN A 121 12.82 10.08 16.96
N PRO A 122 13.60 9.32 16.17
CA PRO A 122 13.16 8.05 15.59
C PRO A 122 12.87 6.95 16.63
N ARG A 123 13.22 7.17 17.91
CA ARG A 123 12.90 6.27 19.02
C ARG A 123 11.61 6.64 19.75
N GLN A 124 10.98 7.75 19.37
CA GLN A 124 9.71 8.20 19.92
C GLN A 124 8.64 8.09 18.85
N GLU A 125 7.56 7.39 19.16
CA GLU A 125 6.45 7.22 18.22
C GLU A 125 5.67 8.52 18.07
N ALA A 126 5.30 8.84 16.83
CA ALA A 126 4.40 9.95 16.53
C ALA A 126 3.00 9.62 17.06
N THR A 127 2.24 10.63 17.49
CA THR A 127 0.88 10.41 18.00
C THR A 127 -0.17 10.84 16.98
N GLN A 128 -1.37 10.27 17.06
CA GLN A 128 -2.47 10.68 16.17
C GLN A 128 -2.79 12.17 16.35
N GLU A 129 -2.71 12.69 17.58
CA GLU A 129 -2.93 14.11 17.87
C GLU A 129 -1.89 15.03 17.22
N CYS A 130 -0.70 14.51 16.89
CA CYS A 130 0.30 15.25 16.11
C CYS A 130 -0.11 15.30 14.63
N PHE A 131 -0.48 14.16 14.05
CA PHE A 131 -0.92 14.06 12.66
C PHE A 131 -2.13 14.94 12.38
N ASP A 132 -3.13 14.91 13.26
CA ASP A 132 -4.39 15.63 13.10
C ASP A 132 -4.19 17.17 13.04
N ARG A 133 -3.03 17.69 13.50
CA ARG A 133 -2.67 19.11 13.40
C ARG A 133 -2.10 19.52 12.05
N TYR A 134 -1.61 18.57 11.24
CA TYR A 134 -0.96 18.86 9.97
C TYR A 134 -1.49 17.97 8.83
N PRO A 135 -2.77 18.12 8.44
CA PRO A 135 -3.27 17.53 7.21
C PRO A 135 -2.53 18.10 6.00
N LEU A 136 -2.21 17.23 5.03
CA LEU A 136 -1.58 17.61 3.78
C LEU A 136 -2.65 17.80 2.70
N PHE A 137 -2.71 19.00 2.16
CA PHE A 137 -3.69 19.36 1.13
C PHE A 137 -3.18 18.95 -0.26
N ILE A 138 -4.10 18.50 -1.10
CA ILE A 138 -3.83 18.21 -2.51
C ILE A 138 -3.42 19.51 -3.21
N SER A 139 -2.32 19.46 -3.95
CA SER A 139 -1.79 20.61 -4.69
C SER A 139 -2.84 21.21 -5.63
N GLY A 140 -2.96 22.53 -5.61
CA GLY A 140 -3.99 23.27 -6.36
C GLY A 140 -5.40 23.21 -5.78
N SER A 141 -5.60 22.57 -4.62
CA SER A 141 -6.91 22.40 -3.97
C SER A 141 -6.90 22.82 -2.49
N ARG A 142 -8.10 22.93 -1.90
CA ARG A 142 -8.32 23.03 -0.44
C ARG A 142 -8.78 21.70 0.17
N GLU A 143 -8.88 20.64 -0.61
CA GLU A 143 -9.18 19.29 -0.14
C GLU A 143 -7.91 18.58 0.31
N HIS A 144 -8.01 17.82 1.40
CA HIS A 144 -6.97 16.88 1.86
C HIS A 144 -7.40 15.41 1.65
N ARG A 145 -8.61 15.20 1.12
CA ARG A 145 -9.19 13.89 0.81
C ARG A 145 -9.08 13.66 -0.68
N PHE A 146 -8.19 12.77 -1.10
CA PHE A 146 -8.10 12.35 -2.49
C PHE A 146 -9.14 11.27 -2.74
N LEU A 147 -10.18 11.58 -3.50
CA LEU A 147 -11.23 10.62 -3.86
C LEU A 147 -10.75 9.75 -5.02
N ILE A 148 -10.82 8.44 -4.87
CA ILE A 148 -10.45 7.48 -5.93
C ILE A 148 -11.49 7.57 -7.05
N PRO A 149 -11.10 7.86 -8.30
CA PRO A 149 -12.02 7.89 -9.44
C PRO A 149 -12.71 6.55 -9.67
N ARG A 150 -13.97 6.59 -10.12
CA ARG A 150 -14.80 5.38 -10.31
C ARG A 150 -14.42 4.55 -11.53
N ASP A 151 -13.68 5.13 -12.47
CA ASP A 151 -13.19 4.52 -13.70
C ASP A 151 -11.81 3.87 -13.57
N THR A 152 -11.30 3.75 -12.33
CA THR A 152 -9.99 3.13 -12.05
C THR A 152 -10.03 1.60 -12.10
N LYS A 153 -8.86 1.00 -12.33
CA LYS A 153 -8.72 -0.45 -12.40
C LYS A 153 -8.74 -1.09 -11.01
N LYS A 154 -8.97 -2.41 -10.97
CA LYS A 154 -8.93 -3.22 -9.74
C LYS A 154 -7.54 -3.23 -9.08
N LYS A 155 -6.48 -3.15 -9.89
CA LYS A 155 -5.11 -2.87 -9.46
C LYS A 155 -4.65 -1.61 -10.18
N ASP A 156 -4.17 -0.62 -9.44
CA ASP A 156 -3.81 0.66 -10.03
C ASP A 156 -2.77 1.42 -9.20
N ILE A 157 -2.08 2.37 -9.86
CA ILE A 157 -1.12 3.27 -9.23
C ILE A 157 -1.65 4.70 -9.32
N PHE A 158 -1.94 5.26 -8.15
CA PHE A 158 -2.42 6.62 -8.01
C PHE A 158 -1.25 7.56 -7.79
N ARG A 159 -1.12 8.55 -8.69
CA ARG A 159 -0.13 9.62 -8.58
C ARG A 159 -0.82 10.96 -8.43
N TYR A 160 -0.49 11.67 -7.38
CA TYR A 160 -1.00 13.02 -7.11
C TYR A 160 0.04 13.82 -6.31
N ARG A 161 -0.16 15.12 -6.20
CA ARG A 161 0.74 15.99 -5.43
C ARG A 161 0.06 16.53 -4.19
N VAL A 162 0.81 16.63 -3.10
CA VAL A 162 0.37 17.27 -1.85
C VAL A 162 1.36 18.34 -1.43
N ARG A 163 0.88 19.32 -0.66
CA ARG A 163 1.70 20.43 -0.19
C ARG A 163 2.12 20.25 1.26
N LEU A 164 3.42 20.26 1.52
CA LEU A 164 3.99 20.31 2.88
C LEU A 164 3.72 21.66 3.55
N PRO A 165 3.60 21.74 4.89
CA PRO A 165 3.33 23.00 5.56
C PRO A 165 4.49 24.02 5.40
N PRO A 166 4.21 25.31 5.11
CA PRO A 166 5.22 26.29 4.68
C PRO A 166 6.27 26.72 5.73
N TYR A 167 6.15 26.29 6.99
CA TYR A 167 7.09 26.67 8.06
C TYR A 167 7.42 25.52 9.00
N VAL A 168 7.16 24.30 8.56
CA VAL A 168 7.48 23.09 9.33
C VAL A 168 8.81 22.55 8.85
N THR A 169 9.69 22.24 9.79
CA THR A 169 10.95 21.53 9.55
C THR A 169 11.08 20.40 10.57
N CYS A 170 11.71 19.31 10.16
CA CYS A 170 11.97 18.17 11.03
C CYS A 170 13.09 17.32 10.44
N THR A 171 13.95 16.81 11.32
CA THR A 171 15.04 15.90 10.98
C THR A 171 14.55 14.49 10.69
N GLN A 172 13.40 14.11 11.26
CA GLN A 172 12.72 12.84 11.04
C GLN A 172 11.21 13.04 11.21
N CYS A 173 10.57 13.68 10.24
CA CYS A 173 9.12 13.75 10.20
C CYS A 173 8.55 12.35 9.92
N VAL A 174 7.36 12.08 10.45
CA VAL A 174 6.58 10.91 10.02
C VAL A 174 5.44 11.42 9.15
N LEU A 175 5.31 10.87 7.94
CA LEU A 175 4.17 11.07 7.08
C LEU A 175 3.24 9.85 7.21
N GLN A 176 1.97 10.07 7.51
CA GLN A 176 0.95 9.02 7.62
C GLN A 176 0.03 9.10 6.41
N TRP A 177 0.02 8.07 5.59
CA TRP A 177 -1.01 7.84 4.58
C TRP A 177 -2.09 6.97 5.19
N THR A 178 -3.36 7.37 5.05
CA THR A 178 -4.52 6.60 5.45
C THR A 178 -5.44 6.37 4.27
N TYR A 179 -5.84 5.12 4.05
CA TYR A 179 -6.83 4.74 3.05
C TYR A 179 -8.10 4.25 3.73
N TYR A 180 -9.23 4.88 3.41
CA TYR A 180 -10.56 4.45 3.81
C TYR A 180 -11.26 3.84 2.59
N THR A 181 -11.57 2.54 2.66
CA THR A 181 -12.26 1.84 1.57
C THR A 181 -13.72 2.26 1.45
N ALA A 182 -14.36 1.98 0.31
CA ALA A 182 -15.78 2.27 0.08
C ALA A 182 -16.56 1.07 -0.49
N ASN A 183 -16.11 -0.16 -0.21
CA ASN A 183 -16.75 -1.40 -0.61
C ASN A 183 -17.58 -2.07 0.51
N MET A 184 -17.56 -1.52 1.73
CA MET A 184 -18.30 -2.09 2.87
C MET A 184 -19.79 -1.72 2.80
N TRP A 185 -20.68 -2.68 3.06
CA TRP A 185 -22.11 -2.43 3.27
C TRP A 185 -22.35 -1.99 4.70
N GLY A 186 -23.11 -0.91 4.88
CA GLY A 186 -23.47 -0.46 6.23
C GLY A 186 -24.54 0.62 6.24
N THR A 187 -24.90 1.06 7.44
CA THR A 187 -25.90 2.11 7.66
C THR A 187 -25.31 3.49 7.38
N CYS A 188 -25.95 4.23 6.48
CA CYS A 188 -25.66 5.61 6.13
C CYS A 188 -26.22 6.59 7.19
N SER A 189 -25.79 7.86 7.15
CA SER A 189 -26.20 8.89 8.13
C SER A 189 -27.70 9.19 8.14
N ASN A 190 -28.40 8.91 7.05
CA ASN A 190 -29.85 9.04 6.90
C ASN A 190 -30.62 7.76 7.34
N GLY A 191 -29.93 6.76 7.89
CA GLY A 191 -30.51 5.50 8.34
C GLY A 191 -30.76 4.46 7.24
N THR A 192 -30.50 4.77 5.96
CA THR A 192 -30.55 3.77 4.89
C THR A 192 -29.31 2.88 4.89
N GLU A 193 -29.35 1.74 4.21
CA GLU A 193 -28.17 0.90 4.02
C GLU A 193 -27.70 0.92 2.58
N ALA A 194 -26.38 1.02 2.38
CA ALA A 194 -25.76 1.00 1.06
C ALA A 194 -24.28 0.60 1.13
N VAL A 195 -23.72 0.22 -0.02
CA VAL A 195 -22.27 0.08 -0.20
C VAL A 195 -21.58 1.43 -0.05
N GLY A 196 -20.47 1.45 0.67
CA GLY A 196 -19.71 2.66 1.00
C GLY A 196 -20.21 3.41 2.24
N CYS A 197 -21.23 2.87 2.92
CA CYS A 197 -21.72 3.39 4.19
C CYS A 197 -21.25 2.55 5.38
N GLY A 198 -21.38 3.10 6.58
CA GLY A 198 -20.92 2.47 7.81
C GLY A 198 -19.41 2.60 8.02
N LYS A 199 -18.85 1.58 8.66
CA LYS A 199 -17.43 1.51 9.04
C LYS A 199 -16.61 1.06 7.81
N ALA A 200 -15.55 1.77 7.49
CA ALA A 200 -14.64 1.39 6.40
C ALA A 200 -13.54 0.46 6.91
N GLU A 201 -13.04 -0.43 6.06
CA GLU A 201 -11.69 -0.97 6.29
C GLU A 201 -10.68 0.17 6.14
N THR A 202 -9.68 0.18 7.01
CA THR A 202 -8.71 1.27 7.11
C THR A 202 -7.30 0.72 6.92
N PHE A 203 -6.53 1.31 5.99
CA PHE A 203 -5.11 1.05 5.85
C PHE A 203 -4.33 2.27 6.33
N ARG A 204 -3.20 2.05 7.00
CA ARG A 204 -2.27 3.13 7.34
C ARG A 204 -0.85 2.74 7.05
N ASN A 205 -0.09 3.63 6.45
CA ASN A 205 1.36 3.47 6.30
C ASN A 205 2.07 4.72 6.82
N CYS A 206 3.26 4.52 7.37
CA CYS A 206 4.12 5.61 7.82
C CYS A 206 5.40 5.65 7.00
N ALA A 207 5.79 6.83 6.51
CA ALA A 207 7.07 7.09 5.86
C ALA A 207 7.88 8.09 6.67
N ASP A 208 9.17 7.80 6.87
CA ASP A 208 10.09 8.68 7.58
C ASP A 208 10.77 9.63 6.58
N ILE A 209 10.52 10.93 6.68
CA ILE A 209 11.03 11.95 5.75
C ILE A 209 11.75 13.07 6.52
N ALA A 210 12.58 13.84 5.85
CA ALA A 210 13.20 15.04 6.42
C ALA A 210 12.73 16.30 5.68
N ILE A 211 12.43 17.35 6.42
CA ILE A 211 12.04 18.65 5.88
C ILE A 211 13.02 19.71 6.38
N ILE A 212 13.79 20.29 5.47
CA ILE A 212 14.78 21.33 5.76
C ILE A 212 14.24 22.73 5.45
N SER A 213 14.84 23.76 6.04
CA SER A 213 14.45 25.15 5.80
C SER A 213 14.81 25.59 4.38
N ASN A 214 13.98 26.46 3.81
CA ASN A 214 14.23 27.09 2.50
C ASN A 214 15.08 28.38 2.62
N THR A 215 15.80 28.56 3.74
CA THR A 215 16.63 29.74 4.01
C THR A 215 17.87 29.72 3.13
N GLY A 216 17.74 30.24 1.93
CA GLY A 216 18.83 30.37 0.95
C GLY A 216 18.38 30.65 -0.48
N GLY A 217 17.09 30.53 -0.82
CA GLY A 217 16.59 30.78 -2.19
C GLY A 217 17.11 29.81 -3.26
N GLY A 218 18.06 28.93 -2.90
CA GLY A 218 18.46 27.79 -3.69
C GLY A 218 17.49 26.66 -3.43
N VAL A 219 16.58 26.41 -4.38
CA VAL A 219 16.04 25.07 -4.59
C VAL A 219 17.26 24.14 -4.63
N PRO A 220 17.44 23.20 -3.68
CA PRO A 220 18.50 22.21 -3.81
C PRO A 220 18.29 21.57 -5.18
N PRO A 221 19.34 21.46 -6.02
CA PRO A 221 19.16 20.83 -7.32
C PRO A 221 18.47 19.48 -7.13
N ILE A 222 17.57 19.11 -8.04
CA ILE A 222 16.75 17.88 -7.95
C ILE A 222 17.59 16.63 -7.62
N PHE A 223 18.89 16.65 -7.96
CA PHE A 223 19.88 15.61 -7.66
C PHE A 223 20.43 15.57 -6.22
N VAL A 224 20.19 16.56 -5.36
CA VAL A 224 20.58 16.55 -3.93
C VAL A 224 19.56 15.77 -3.07
N ASN A 225 18.32 15.61 -3.55
CA ASN A 225 17.24 14.95 -2.81
C ASN A 225 17.09 13.45 -3.09
N ASN A 226 17.87 12.85 -3.99
CA ASN A 226 17.56 11.49 -4.45
C ASN A 226 18.78 10.63 -4.76
N ARG A 227 19.60 10.36 -3.74
CA ARG A 227 20.39 9.12 -3.72
C ARG A 227 20.22 8.47 -2.38
N SER A 228 19.10 7.76 -2.21
CA SER A 228 19.14 6.60 -1.33
C SER A 228 20.35 5.78 -1.78
N PRO A 229 21.39 5.57 -0.95
CA PRO A 229 22.56 4.79 -1.35
C PRO A 229 22.21 3.33 -1.66
N TYR A 230 20.97 2.94 -1.37
CA TYR A 230 20.43 1.60 -1.56
C TYR A 230 19.65 1.45 -2.87
N LEU A 231 19.23 2.54 -3.51
CA LEU A 231 18.43 2.49 -4.73
C LEU A 231 19.33 2.22 -5.93
N LEU A 232 19.15 1.05 -6.54
CA LEU A 232 19.80 0.69 -7.79
C LEU A 232 19.05 1.30 -8.98
N TYR A 233 19.77 1.49 -10.07
CA TYR A 233 19.24 1.99 -11.33
C TYR A 233 19.66 1.05 -12.45
N TYR A 234 18.81 0.88 -13.45
CA TYR A 234 19.12 0.16 -14.67
C TYR A 234 18.88 1.03 -15.89
N ARG A 235 19.57 0.71 -16.99
CA ARG A 235 19.36 1.36 -18.27
C ARG A 235 18.55 0.46 -19.18
N ASP A 236 17.42 0.96 -19.67
CA ASP A 236 16.59 0.28 -20.67
C ASP A 236 16.88 0.87 -22.06
N TYR A 237 17.64 0.15 -22.88
CA TYR A 237 17.98 0.59 -24.24
C TYR A 237 16.79 0.63 -25.22
N ARG A 238 15.59 0.19 -24.80
CA ARG A 238 14.36 0.33 -25.58
C ARG A 238 13.71 1.70 -25.38
N ALA A 239 14.08 2.43 -24.33
CA ALA A 239 13.60 3.78 -24.05
C ALA A 239 14.44 4.84 -24.77
N PRO A 240 13.89 6.05 -25.00
CA PRO A 240 14.64 7.17 -25.58
C PRO A 240 15.93 7.48 -24.82
N ASP A 241 17.02 7.81 -25.53
CA ASP A 241 18.35 8.00 -24.94
C ASP A 241 18.41 9.11 -23.87
N ASP A 242 17.54 10.11 -23.98
CA ASP A 242 17.39 11.21 -23.03
C ASP A 242 16.65 10.82 -21.73
N ASN A 243 16.00 9.66 -21.69
CA ASN A 243 15.28 9.15 -20.52
C ASN A 243 15.28 7.61 -20.44
N ASN A 244 16.47 7.00 -20.53
CA ASN A 244 16.63 5.53 -20.52
C ASN A 244 17.11 4.95 -19.18
N VAL A 245 17.24 5.75 -18.12
CA VAL A 245 17.70 5.29 -16.80
C VAL A 245 16.53 5.31 -15.82
N PHE A 246 16.19 4.14 -15.27
CA PHE A 246 15.04 3.98 -14.38
C PHE A 246 15.49 3.46 -13.01
N PRO A 247 14.82 3.88 -11.91
CA PRO A 247 15.05 3.28 -10.61
C PRO A 247 14.54 1.83 -10.60
N LEU A 248 15.33 0.93 -10.01
CA LEU A 248 14.90 -0.43 -9.76
C LEU A 248 13.97 -0.43 -8.54
N ILE A 249 12.70 -0.76 -8.75
CA ILE A 249 11.66 -0.88 -7.73
C ILE A 249 10.97 -2.23 -7.92
N VAL A 250 10.94 -3.07 -6.88
CA VAL A 250 10.23 -4.35 -6.95
C VAL A 250 8.74 -4.11 -6.70
N ARG A 251 7.93 -4.18 -7.76
CA ARG A 251 6.47 -3.95 -7.69
C ARG A 251 5.66 -5.23 -7.59
N ASP A 252 6.24 -6.35 -8.01
CA ASP A 252 5.58 -7.64 -7.98
C ASP A 252 5.14 -8.01 -6.57
N GLN A 253 3.93 -8.57 -6.47
CA GLN A 253 3.35 -9.02 -5.20
C GLN A 253 3.44 -10.54 -5.06
N LYS A 254 3.30 -11.25 -6.18
CA LYS A 254 3.34 -12.71 -6.25
C LYS A 254 4.11 -13.13 -7.50
N CYS A 255 4.96 -14.16 -7.34
CA CYS A 255 5.61 -14.83 -8.45
C CYS A 255 5.49 -16.33 -8.28
N ILE A 256 5.20 -17.03 -9.37
CA ILE A 256 4.99 -18.47 -9.44
C ILE A 256 5.87 -19.08 -10.55
N GLY A 257 5.99 -20.40 -10.58
CA GLY A 257 6.65 -21.10 -11.67
C GLY A 257 5.95 -20.85 -13.00
N ALA A 258 6.72 -20.55 -14.03
CA ALA A 258 6.22 -20.44 -15.39
C ALA A 258 5.57 -21.77 -15.84
N PRO A 259 4.65 -21.77 -16.82
CA PRO A 259 3.92 -22.96 -17.23
C PRO A 259 4.80 -24.19 -17.54
N ALA A 260 5.99 -23.99 -18.10
CA ALA A 260 6.96 -25.04 -18.41
C ALA A 260 7.56 -25.72 -17.17
N PHE A 261 7.60 -25.04 -16.03
CA PHE A 261 8.25 -25.49 -14.80
C PHE A 261 7.24 -25.80 -13.68
N ARG A 262 5.94 -25.58 -13.90
CA ARG A 262 4.86 -25.71 -12.89
C ARG A 262 4.79 -27.06 -12.15
N MET A 263 5.36 -28.12 -12.74
CA MET A 263 5.36 -29.47 -12.17
C MET A 263 6.53 -29.70 -11.20
N LEU A 264 7.52 -28.79 -11.16
CA LEU A 264 8.67 -28.91 -10.27
C LEU A 264 8.26 -28.55 -8.84
N PRO A 265 8.41 -29.47 -7.87
CA PRO A 265 8.09 -29.19 -6.48
C PRO A 265 8.90 -27.99 -5.96
N GLY A 266 8.23 -27.03 -5.32
CA GLY A 266 8.86 -25.86 -4.72
C GLY A 266 9.22 -24.72 -5.68
N ILE A 267 8.91 -24.82 -6.97
CA ILE A 267 9.21 -23.76 -7.95
C ILE A 267 8.51 -22.44 -7.60
N ASP A 268 7.25 -22.49 -7.15
CA ASP A 268 6.48 -21.29 -6.80
C ASP A 268 7.17 -20.53 -5.66
N ASN A 269 7.56 -21.23 -4.59
CA ASN A 269 8.30 -20.64 -3.47
C ASN A 269 9.68 -20.11 -3.90
N TRP A 270 10.39 -20.83 -4.79
CA TRP A 270 11.66 -20.36 -5.32
C TRP A 270 11.49 -19.07 -6.12
N CYS A 271 10.49 -18.99 -6.99
CA CYS A 271 10.16 -17.80 -7.78
C CYS A 271 9.74 -16.64 -6.88
N GLU A 272 8.89 -16.89 -5.89
CA GLU A 272 8.47 -15.87 -4.92
C GLU A 272 9.67 -15.26 -4.19
N ILE A 273 10.59 -16.07 -3.67
CA ILE A 273 11.79 -15.57 -2.97
C ILE A 273 12.75 -14.85 -3.92
N ASN A 274 13.02 -15.42 -5.10
CA ASN A 274 14.08 -14.94 -5.97
C ASN A 274 13.66 -13.83 -6.92
N CYS A 275 12.37 -13.73 -7.28
CA CYS A 275 11.86 -12.61 -8.07
C CYS A 275 11.54 -11.40 -7.19
N LEU A 276 11.05 -11.61 -5.97
CA LEU A 276 10.67 -10.49 -5.12
C LEU A 276 11.85 -9.89 -4.35
N ARG A 277 12.97 -10.59 -4.14
CA ARG A 277 14.17 -10.00 -3.50
C ARG A 277 14.68 -8.74 -4.21
N TYR A 278 15.45 -7.93 -3.49
CA TYR A 278 16.13 -6.76 -4.04
C TYR A 278 17.66 -6.95 -4.10
N PRO A 279 18.31 -6.84 -5.28
CA PRO A 279 17.70 -6.87 -6.60
C PRO A 279 17.10 -8.25 -6.93
N PRO A 280 16.09 -8.31 -7.82
CA PRO A 280 15.54 -9.58 -8.31
C PRO A 280 16.61 -10.45 -8.97
N ASN A 281 16.52 -11.76 -8.76
CA ASN A 281 17.41 -12.75 -9.35
C ASN A 281 16.63 -14.00 -9.77
N CYS A 282 15.71 -13.84 -10.72
CA CYS A 282 14.97 -14.96 -11.28
C CYS A 282 14.89 -14.85 -12.82
N PRO A 283 14.97 -15.97 -13.55
CA PRO A 283 14.84 -15.95 -15.00
C PRO A 283 13.36 -15.92 -15.40
N GLU A 284 13.01 -15.03 -16.33
CA GLU A 284 11.65 -14.90 -16.89
C GLU A 284 11.16 -16.19 -17.59
N THR A 285 12.08 -17.07 -18.00
CA THR A 285 11.71 -18.36 -18.58
C THR A 285 11.20 -19.37 -17.53
N ALA A 286 11.62 -19.23 -16.27
CA ALA A 286 11.26 -20.17 -15.21
C ALA A 286 10.21 -19.63 -14.25
N CYS A 287 10.07 -18.30 -14.15
CA CYS A 287 9.16 -17.63 -13.23
C CYS A 287 8.24 -16.66 -13.97
N HIS A 288 7.02 -16.53 -13.46
CA HIS A 288 6.00 -15.62 -13.94
C HIS A 288 5.37 -14.89 -12.75
N CYS A 289 5.29 -13.55 -12.81
CA CYS A 289 4.74 -12.71 -11.76
C CYS A 289 3.42 -12.09 -12.23
N PRO A 290 2.28 -12.79 -12.04
CA PRO A 290 1.00 -12.32 -12.54
C PRO A 290 0.60 -11.01 -11.88
N GLN A 291 -0.06 -10.14 -12.64
CA GLN A 291 -0.52 -8.84 -12.16
C GLN A 291 -2.05 -8.77 -12.05
N GLU A 292 -2.74 -9.62 -12.80
CA GLU A 292 -4.19 -9.67 -12.84
C GLU A 292 -4.67 -11.12 -12.72
N CYS A 293 -5.86 -11.30 -12.15
CA CYS A 293 -6.55 -12.58 -12.11
C CYS A 293 -8.01 -12.37 -12.49
N VAL A 294 -8.55 -13.36 -13.21
CA VAL A 294 -9.96 -13.40 -13.63
C VAL A 294 -10.61 -14.69 -13.12
N ALA A 295 -11.89 -14.58 -12.81
CA ALA A 295 -12.72 -15.73 -12.51
C ALA A 295 -13.00 -16.53 -13.78
N ILE A 296 -12.92 -17.85 -13.66
CA ILE A 296 -13.20 -18.82 -14.71
C ILE A 296 -14.14 -19.90 -14.19
N GLY A 297 -14.69 -20.70 -15.10
CA GLY A 297 -15.52 -21.84 -14.73
C GLY A 297 -16.79 -21.40 -14.01
N GLU A 298 -17.06 -21.95 -12.82
CA GLU A 298 -18.32 -21.66 -12.10
C GLU A 298 -18.45 -20.21 -11.62
N LEU A 299 -17.33 -19.48 -11.49
CA LEU A 299 -17.30 -18.09 -11.04
C LEU A 299 -17.32 -17.07 -12.18
N GLU A 300 -17.18 -17.52 -13.43
CA GLU A 300 -17.11 -16.64 -14.59
C GLU A 300 -18.35 -15.75 -14.72
N GLY A 301 -18.13 -14.45 -14.96
CA GLY A 301 -19.20 -13.46 -15.15
C GLY A 301 -19.97 -13.07 -13.88
N ARG A 302 -19.66 -13.64 -12.71
CA ARG A 302 -20.28 -13.24 -11.44
C ARG A 302 -19.69 -11.93 -10.94
N GLU A 303 -20.54 -11.04 -10.45
CA GLU A 303 -20.12 -9.78 -9.87
C GLU A 303 -19.18 -10.02 -8.67
N GLY A 304 -18.04 -9.31 -8.66
CA GLY A 304 -17.01 -9.42 -7.62
C GLY A 304 -16.11 -10.66 -7.69
N ALA A 305 -16.38 -11.64 -8.57
CA ALA A 305 -15.63 -12.90 -8.60
C ALA A 305 -14.17 -12.75 -9.05
N ASP A 306 -13.91 -11.88 -10.02
CA ASP A 306 -12.53 -11.55 -10.40
C ASP A 306 -11.76 -10.93 -9.23
N THR A 307 -12.40 -10.08 -8.43
CA THR A 307 -11.75 -9.45 -7.27
C THR A 307 -11.43 -10.49 -6.21
N TYR A 308 -12.34 -11.45 -5.98
CA TYR A 308 -12.05 -12.64 -5.18
C TYR A 308 -10.82 -13.40 -5.71
N CYS A 309 -10.72 -13.62 -7.02
CA CYS A 309 -9.54 -14.27 -7.61
C CYS A 309 -8.25 -13.47 -7.42
N MET A 310 -8.30 -12.14 -7.49
CA MET A 310 -7.12 -11.31 -7.20
C MET A 310 -6.67 -11.47 -5.75
N ASP A 311 -7.60 -11.42 -4.80
CA ASP A 311 -7.30 -11.57 -3.36
C ASP A 311 -6.75 -12.96 -3.01
N GLU A 312 -7.32 -14.03 -3.60
CA GLU A 312 -6.90 -15.40 -3.31
C GLU A 312 -5.61 -15.81 -4.03
N CYS A 313 -5.24 -15.15 -5.13
CA CYS A 313 -4.13 -15.59 -5.97
C CYS A 313 -2.92 -14.66 -6.01
N LEU A 314 -3.08 -13.35 -5.74
CA LEU A 314 -2.00 -12.37 -5.86
C LEU A 314 -1.41 -11.94 -4.52
N ASN A 315 -1.74 -12.63 -3.43
CA ASN A 315 -1.21 -12.38 -2.11
C ASN A 315 -0.04 -13.33 -1.78
N TYR A 316 0.86 -12.87 -0.92
CA TYR A 316 2.01 -13.67 -0.50
C TYR A 316 1.52 -14.94 0.22
N LYS A 317 2.12 -16.09 -0.12
CA LYS A 317 1.69 -17.42 0.37
C LYS A 317 0.22 -17.79 0.11
N SER A 318 -0.49 -17.07 -0.74
CA SER A 318 -1.87 -17.43 -1.07
C SER A 318 -1.94 -18.71 -1.91
N GLU A 319 -3.03 -19.47 -1.74
CA GLU A 319 -3.30 -20.71 -2.48
C GLU A 319 -4.40 -20.46 -3.52
N CYS A 320 -3.98 -20.18 -4.75
CA CYS A 320 -4.89 -19.83 -5.84
C CYS A 320 -5.75 -21.04 -6.29
N PRO A 321 -7.10 -20.96 -6.26
CA PRO A 321 -7.97 -22.04 -6.75
C PRO A 321 -7.97 -22.07 -8.28
N ARG A 322 -7.07 -22.88 -8.86
CA ARG A 322 -6.78 -22.91 -10.32
C ARG A 322 -7.94 -23.37 -11.21
N ASP A 323 -8.95 -24.00 -10.65
CA ASP A 323 -10.19 -24.42 -11.33
C ASP A 323 -11.21 -23.27 -11.45
N ARG A 324 -11.06 -22.22 -10.65
CA ARG A 324 -11.99 -21.09 -10.53
C ARG A 324 -11.35 -19.75 -10.85
N CYS A 325 -10.02 -19.67 -10.81
CA CYS A 325 -9.25 -18.45 -11.03
C CYS A 325 -8.09 -18.69 -11.99
N ARG A 326 -7.86 -17.74 -12.89
CA ARG A 326 -6.72 -17.72 -13.81
C ARG A 326 -6.00 -16.38 -13.72
N CYS A 327 -4.69 -16.42 -13.52
CA CYS A 327 -3.85 -15.23 -13.39
C CYS A 327 -2.83 -15.13 -14.53
N PHE A 328 -2.48 -13.90 -14.91
CA PHE A 328 -1.57 -13.60 -16.02
C PHE A 328 -0.81 -12.28 -15.83
#